data_AF-A0A844X9D3-F1
#
_entry.id   AF-A0A844X9D3-F1
#
_cell.length_a   1.000
_cell.length_b   1.000
_cell.length_c   1.000
_cell.angle_alpha   90.00
_cell.angle_beta   90.00
_cell.angle_gamma   90.00
#
_symmetry.space_group_name_H-M   'P 1'
#
loop_
_entity.id
_entity.type
_entity.pdbx_description
1 polymer ?
#
loop_
_entity_poly.entity_id
_entity_poly.type
_entity_poly.pdbx_seq_one_letter_code
_entity_poly.pdbx_strand_id
1 'polypeptide(L)'
;MKNKFFLTLLFIFSLIFQYQYKENKNNLQEKNIYMNKRHTPIYALNLDATAIFQVFINDILVTSYYDIGATKVTLPINRNILSSGKQQVRILINSKNKLTKTELQYYKFKILEYSGLSSSEYKMVLDCNFDEKITQELFVYTQQWEFKAQVPYNFNGWLHSVDLSKEDPKYLIQEVINIYENFRRLLQNKEVNKFMEKTQKRDIEVNQSLYLNDFEINTNKENTVNTINRISKVYPLENYKMVFYGNGRMVALIRIDEGSRDESALQAELDDESIQIYELLLHRPYPNAPLEVIR
;
A
#
# COMPACT_ATOMS: atom_id res chain seq x y z
N MET A 1 3.57 26.46 21.00
CA MET A 1 2.34 25.77 20.54
C MET A 1 2.55 25.46 19.07
N LYS A 2 3.03 24.25 18.75
CA LYS A 2 3.41 23.88 17.38
C LYS A 2 2.20 23.27 16.66
N ASN A 3 2.00 23.74 15.45
CA ASN A 3 0.88 23.44 14.57
C ASN A 3 0.71 21.93 14.37
N LYS A 4 -0.55 21.51 14.38
CA LYS A 4 -1.00 20.18 13.97
C LYS A 4 -0.68 20.01 12.49
N PHE A 5 0.29 19.16 12.17
CA PHE A 5 0.52 18.70 10.80
C PHE A 5 -0.67 17.81 10.42
N PHE A 6 -1.49 18.28 9.48
CA PHE A 6 -2.34 17.39 8.71
C PHE A 6 -1.41 16.59 7.80
N LEU A 7 -1.14 15.34 8.17
CA LEU A 7 -0.52 14.39 7.26
C LEU A 7 -1.59 14.04 6.21
N THR A 8 -1.66 14.85 5.15
CA THR A 8 -2.43 14.49 3.97
C THR A 8 -1.72 13.33 3.31
N LEU A 9 -2.06 12.10 3.73
CA LEU A 9 -1.90 10.93 2.89
C LEU A 9 -2.83 11.16 1.69
N LEU A 10 -2.34 11.86 0.67
CA LEU A 10 -3.05 12.14 -0.58
C LEU A 10 -3.16 10.84 -1.38
N PHE A 11 -3.95 9.89 -0.88
CA PHE A 11 -4.76 9.08 -1.77
C PHE A 11 -5.86 10.00 -2.29
N ILE A 12 -5.55 10.74 -3.36
CA ILE A 12 -6.55 11.50 -4.13
C ILE A 12 -7.47 10.47 -4.81
N PHE A 13 -8.42 9.94 -4.05
CA PHE A 13 -9.54 9.17 -4.61
C PHE A 13 -10.89 9.75 -4.21
N SER A 14 -10.99 10.60 -3.18
CA SER A 14 -12.30 11.03 -2.65
C SER A 14 -12.82 12.38 -3.16
N LEU A 15 -11.97 13.37 -3.43
CA LEU A 15 -12.46 14.74 -3.71
C LEU A 15 -12.67 15.05 -5.20
N ILE A 16 -11.95 14.40 -6.13
CA ILE A 16 -12.12 14.60 -7.58
C ILE A 16 -13.39 13.89 -8.11
N PHE A 17 -13.79 12.78 -7.47
CA PHE A 17 -14.92 11.95 -7.93
C PHE A 17 -16.26 12.69 -7.93
N GLN A 18 -16.52 13.59 -6.97
CA GLN A 18 -17.80 14.30 -6.91
C GLN A 18 -17.96 15.33 -8.04
N TYR A 19 -16.88 15.93 -8.53
CA TYR A 19 -16.94 16.94 -9.59
C TYR A 19 -16.96 16.32 -10.99
N GLN A 20 -16.19 15.25 -11.23
CA GLN A 20 -16.17 14.54 -12.53
C GLN A 20 -17.44 13.70 -12.80
N TYR A 21 -18.18 13.27 -11.78
CA TYR A 21 -19.38 12.43 -11.98
C TYR A 21 -20.51 13.11 -12.76
N LYS A 22 -20.57 14.45 -12.75
CA LYS A 22 -21.69 15.21 -13.32
C LYS A 22 -21.59 15.44 -14.83
N GLU A 23 -20.39 15.58 -15.39
CA GLU A 23 -20.18 15.76 -16.85
C GLU A 23 -20.08 14.42 -17.60
N ASN A 24 -19.61 13.36 -16.94
CA ASN A 24 -19.18 12.12 -17.59
C ASN A 24 -20.33 11.12 -17.85
N LYS A 25 -21.53 11.37 -17.33
CA LYS A 25 -22.69 10.45 -17.36
C LYS A 25 -23.15 10.09 -18.78
N ASN A 26 -23.00 11.00 -19.74
CA ASN A 26 -23.44 10.81 -21.12
C ASN A 26 -22.44 9.97 -21.95
N ASN A 27 -21.13 10.07 -21.69
CA ASN A 27 -20.09 9.25 -22.34
C ASN A 27 -19.89 7.88 -21.66
N LEU A 28 -20.21 7.76 -20.37
CA LEU A 28 -20.16 6.49 -19.63
C LEU A 28 -21.23 5.49 -20.11
N GLN A 29 -22.41 5.95 -20.53
CA GLN A 29 -23.46 5.03 -21.01
C GLN A 29 -23.04 4.27 -22.28
N GLU A 30 -22.40 4.91 -23.25
CA GLU A 30 -21.91 4.22 -24.45
C GLU A 30 -20.69 3.34 -24.16
N LYS A 31 -19.77 3.76 -23.27
CA LYS A 31 -18.59 2.96 -22.88
C LYS A 31 -18.95 1.73 -22.04
N ASN A 32 -20.00 1.81 -21.21
CA ASN A 32 -20.51 0.70 -20.41
C ASN A 32 -21.11 -0.43 -21.27
N ILE A 33 -21.60 -0.13 -22.49
CA ILE A 33 -22.12 -1.15 -23.41
C ILE A 33 -20.98 -2.04 -23.97
N TYR A 34 -19.76 -1.52 -24.10
CA TYR A 34 -18.62 -2.27 -24.64
C TYR A 34 -17.69 -2.90 -23.59
N MET A 35 -17.71 -2.43 -22.33
CA MET A 35 -16.91 -3.01 -21.23
C MET A 35 -17.59 -4.19 -20.52
N ASN A 36 -18.84 -4.50 -20.88
CA ASN A 36 -19.68 -5.50 -20.21
C ASN A 36 -19.32 -6.98 -20.51
N LYS A 37 -18.03 -7.30 -20.74
CA LYS A 37 -17.59 -8.68 -21.04
C LYS A 37 -16.31 -9.17 -20.34
N ARG A 38 -15.70 -8.40 -19.46
CA ARG A 38 -14.57 -8.88 -18.63
C ARG A 38 -14.86 -8.62 -17.16
N HIS A 39 -14.90 -9.69 -16.38
CA HIS A 39 -15.01 -9.64 -14.92
C HIS A 39 -13.73 -9.01 -14.35
N THR A 40 -13.85 -7.86 -13.67
CA THR A 40 -12.74 -7.08 -13.10
C THR A 40 -12.88 -6.92 -11.57
N PRO A 41 -12.77 -8.03 -10.81
CA PRO A 41 -13.06 -8.02 -9.38
C PRO A 41 -12.05 -7.19 -8.59
N ILE A 42 -12.55 -6.23 -7.81
CA ILE A 42 -11.75 -5.42 -6.88
C ILE A 42 -11.95 -5.95 -5.47
N TYR A 43 -10.89 -6.51 -4.90
CA TYR A 43 -10.82 -6.86 -3.49
C TYR A 43 -10.41 -5.62 -2.70
N ALA A 44 -11.09 -5.38 -1.58
CA ALA A 44 -10.81 -4.26 -0.71
C ALA A 44 -10.80 -4.68 0.76
N LEU A 45 -9.89 -4.09 1.53
CA LEU A 45 -9.92 -4.08 2.98
C LEU A 45 -10.91 -3.01 3.42
N ASN A 46 -12.00 -3.42 4.05
CA ASN A 46 -12.90 -2.54 4.79
C ASN A 46 -12.54 -2.61 6.27
N LEU A 47 -12.22 -1.47 6.87
CA LEU A 47 -11.88 -1.37 8.27
C LEU A 47 -12.78 -0.35 8.98
N ASP A 48 -13.11 -0.66 10.23
CA ASP A 48 -13.80 0.17 11.20
C ASP A 48 -13.21 -0.19 12.56
N ALA A 49 -12.16 0.54 12.94
CA ALA A 49 -11.29 0.15 14.04
C ALA A 49 -10.90 1.36 14.89
N THR A 50 -10.66 1.10 16.18
CA THR A 50 -10.16 2.10 17.13
C THR A 50 -8.69 1.86 17.43
N ALA A 51 -7.96 2.91 17.83
CA ALA A 51 -6.61 2.81 18.36
C ALA A 51 -5.59 2.13 17.42
N ILE A 52 -4.47 1.65 17.96
CA ILE A 52 -3.26 1.38 17.18
C ILE A 52 -3.29 -0.01 16.56
N PHE A 53 -3.21 -0.08 15.23
CA PHE A 53 -3.16 -1.34 14.50
C PHE A 53 -2.29 -1.26 13.24
N GLN A 54 -1.93 -2.44 12.73
CA GLN A 54 -1.30 -2.66 11.43
C GLN A 54 -2.04 -3.81 10.72
N VAL A 55 -2.32 -3.66 9.44
CA VAL A 55 -2.96 -4.69 8.60
C VAL A 55 -2.02 -5.07 7.47
N PHE A 56 -1.77 -6.37 7.35
CA PHE A 56 -0.92 -6.96 6.33
C PHE A 56 -1.75 -7.84 5.40
N ILE A 57 -1.51 -7.72 4.10
CA ILE A 57 -2.04 -8.64 3.08
C ILE A 57 -0.87 -9.33 2.41
N ASN A 58 -0.86 -10.68 2.44
CA ASN A 58 0.24 -11.50 1.91
C ASN A 58 1.62 -11.04 2.41
N ASP A 59 1.69 -10.75 3.72
CA ASP A 59 2.89 -10.27 4.41
C ASP A 59 3.44 -8.92 3.87
N ILE A 60 2.59 -8.07 3.30
CA ILE A 60 2.89 -6.68 2.97
C ILE A 60 2.00 -5.79 3.83
N LEU A 61 2.59 -4.77 4.48
CA LEU A 61 1.83 -3.77 5.21
C LEU A 61 0.96 -2.96 4.24
N VAL A 62 -0.36 -3.00 4.42
CA VAL A 62 -1.33 -2.25 3.60
C VAL A 62 -1.72 -0.94 4.27
N THR A 63 -1.89 -0.95 5.59
CA THR A 63 -2.24 0.23 6.36
C THR A 63 -1.88 0.05 7.82
N SER A 64 -1.55 1.16 8.47
CA SER A 64 -1.36 1.27 9.91
C SER A 64 -2.09 2.51 10.42
N TYR A 65 -2.44 2.50 11.70
CA TYR A 65 -3.03 3.65 12.37
C TYR A 65 -2.40 3.74 13.76
N TYR A 66 -1.95 4.93 14.13
CA TYR A 66 -1.23 5.18 15.39
C TYR A 66 -1.88 6.24 16.28
N ASP A 67 -2.98 6.83 15.83
CA ASP A 67 -3.66 7.93 16.51
C ASP A 67 -4.71 7.46 17.53
N ILE A 68 -5.12 8.40 18.37
CA ILE A 68 -6.23 8.23 19.30
C ILE A 68 -7.53 8.50 18.53
N GLY A 69 -8.36 7.48 18.34
CA GLY A 69 -9.65 7.64 17.69
C GLY A 69 -10.13 6.38 16.99
N ALA A 70 -11.25 6.51 16.29
CA ALA A 70 -11.76 5.52 15.36
C ALA A 70 -11.43 5.94 13.93
N THR A 71 -11.07 4.98 13.09
CA THR A 71 -10.88 5.17 11.66
C THR A 71 -11.75 4.20 10.90
N LYS A 72 -12.34 4.68 9.81
CA LYS A 72 -13.18 3.89 8.92
C LYS A 72 -12.80 4.16 7.48
N VAL A 73 -12.27 3.14 6.82
CA VAL A 73 -11.73 3.25 5.46
C VAL A 73 -12.02 1.98 4.68
N THR A 74 -12.23 2.11 3.37
CA THR A 74 -12.17 1.01 2.43
C THR A 74 -11.02 1.25 1.46
N LEU A 75 -10.08 0.30 1.36
CA LEU A 75 -8.87 0.42 0.53
C LEU A 75 -8.78 -0.77 -0.42
N PRO A 76 -8.53 -0.56 -1.74
CA PRO A 76 -8.29 -1.66 -2.65
C PRO A 76 -6.98 -2.38 -2.29
N ILE A 77 -6.99 -3.72 -2.33
CA ILE A 77 -5.83 -4.57 -1.97
C ILE A 77 -5.33 -5.42 -3.15
N ASN A 78 -5.88 -5.24 -4.35
CA ASN A 78 -5.47 -5.99 -5.54
C ASN A 78 -3.96 -5.90 -5.81
N ARG A 79 -3.32 -4.77 -5.51
CA ARG A 79 -1.86 -4.60 -5.67
C ARG A 79 -1.05 -5.63 -4.87
N ASN A 80 -1.64 -6.20 -3.82
CA ASN A 80 -1.04 -7.19 -2.92
C ASN A 80 -1.41 -8.64 -3.29
N ILE A 81 -2.27 -8.85 -4.28
CA ILE A 81 -2.69 -10.17 -4.76
C ILE A 81 -1.94 -10.43 -6.08
N LEU A 82 -1.14 -11.49 -6.15
CA LEU A 82 -0.37 -11.82 -7.36
C LEU A 82 -1.16 -12.68 -8.35
N SER A 83 -2.00 -13.56 -7.84
CA SER A 83 -2.77 -14.50 -8.65
C SER A 83 -3.96 -15.06 -7.87
N SER A 84 -4.87 -15.72 -8.58
CA SER A 84 -6.00 -16.41 -7.98
C SER A 84 -5.56 -17.49 -6.98
N GLY A 85 -6.35 -17.67 -5.92
CA GLY A 85 -6.12 -18.69 -4.93
C GLY A 85 -6.16 -18.14 -3.51
N LYS A 86 -5.49 -18.86 -2.61
CA LYS A 86 -5.44 -18.57 -1.19
C LYS A 86 -4.57 -17.34 -0.91
N GLN A 87 -5.14 -16.39 -0.19
CA GLN A 87 -4.52 -15.15 0.26
C GLN A 87 -4.56 -15.11 1.79
N GLN A 88 -3.69 -14.29 2.38
CA GLN A 88 -3.62 -14.11 3.83
C GLN A 88 -3.85 -12.66 4.22
N VAL A 89 -4.60 -12.46 5.29
CA VAL A 89 -4.65 -11.20 6.04
C VAL A 89 -4.12 -11.44 7.45
N ARG A 90 -3.24 -10.57 7.93
CA ARG A 90 -2.72 -10.58 9.30
C ARG A 90 -2.91 -9.22 9.92
N ILE A 91 -3.44 -9.19 11.13
CA ILE A 91 -3.69 -7.97 11.88
C ILE A 91 -2.83 -8.01 13.14
N LEU A 92 -2.20 -6.88 13.43
CA LEU A 92 -1.44 -6.64 14.65
C LEU A 92 -2.04 -5.42 15.34
N ILE A 93 -2.45 -5.58 16.59
CA ILE A 93 -2.98 -4.53 17.45
C ILE A 93 -1.96 -4.29 18.55
N ASN A 94 -1.60 -3.02 18.78
CA ASN A 94 -0.67 -2.63 19.84
C ASN A 94 -1.33 -1.60 20.75
N SER A 95 -2.00 -2.05 21.80
CA SER A 95 -2.79 -1.18 22.66
C SER A 95 -1.98 -0.70 23.86
N LYS A 96 -2.20 0.56 24.25
CA LYS A 96 -1.71 1.11 25.54
C LYS A 96 -2.48 0.55 26.72
N ASN A 97 -3.74 0.15 26.49
CA ASN A 97 -4.59 -0.50 27.47
C ASN A 97 -4.59 -2.01 27.22
N LYS A 98 -4.84 -2.79 28.27
CA LYS A 98 -4.99 -4.24 28.18
C LYS A 98 -6.12 -4.57 27.21
N LEU A 99 -5.90 -5.47 26.25
CA LEU A 99 -6.93 -5.96 25.33
C LEU A 99 -7.68 -7.13 25.95
N THR A 100 -9.00 -7.02 25.97
CA THR A 100 -9.97 -8.03 26.36
C THR A 100 -10.89 -8.40 25.19
N LYS A 101 -11.72 -9.44 25.35
CA LYS A 101 -12.76 -9.79 24.38
C LYS A 101 -13.65 -8.58 24.03
N THR A 102 -14.00 -7.76 25.01
CA THR A 102 -14.87 -6.58 24.81
C THR A 102 -14.18 -5.52 23.95
N GLU A 103 -12.89 -5.27 24.19
CA GLU A 103 -12.15 -4.25 23.42
C GLU A 103 -11.93 -4.66 21.97
N LEU A 104 -11.72 -5.95 21.70
CA LEU A 104 -11.60 -6.45 20.34
C LEU A 104 -12.84 -6.22 19.48
N GLN A 105 -14.03 -6.06 20.07
CA GLN A 105 -15.26 -5.79 19.31
C GLN A 105 -15.24 -4.42 18.60
N TYR A 106 -14.36 -3.51 19.04
CA TYR A 106 -14.14 -2.22 18.38
C TYR A 106 -13.17 -2.28 17.20
N TYR A 107 -12.66 -3.46 16.87
CA TYR A 107 -11.81 -3.70 15.72
C TYR A 107 -12.58 -4.55 14.72
N LYS A 108 -13.01 -3.97 13.61
CA LYS A 108 -13.75 -4.67 12.56
C LYS A 108 -12.98 -4.56 11.26
N PHE A 109 -12.59 -5.72 10.73
CA PHE A 109 -11.85 -5.81 9.48
C PHE A 109 -12.51 -6.85 8.59
N LYS A 110 -12.76 -6.46 7.34
CA LYS A 110 -13.47 -7.28 6.36
C LYS A 110 -12.74 -7.22 5.03
N ILE A 111 -12.78 -8.32 4.30
CA ILE A 111 -12.41 -8.35 2.90
C ILE A 111 -13.70 -8.34 2.09
N LEU A 112 -13.84 -7.33 1.23
CA LEU A 112 -14.96 -7.16 0.31
C LEU A 112 -14.49 -7.39 -1.12
N GLU A 113 -15.37 -7.89 -1.98
CA GLU A 113 -15.15 -7.97 -3.42
C GLU A 113 -16.23 -7.17 -4.14
N TYR A 114 -15.79 -6.21 -4.94
CA TYR A 114 -16.60 -5.36 -5.80
C TYR A 114 -16.52 -5.84 -7.24
N SER A 115 -17.60 -5.66 -8.01
CA SER A 115 -17.66 -6.02 -9.44
C SER A 115 -16.77 -5.15 -10.34
N GLY A 116 -16.19 -4.08 -9.79
CA GLY A 116 -15.28 -3.15 -10.46
C GLY A 116 -14.91 -1.99 -9.53
N LEU A 117 -13.91 -1.18 -9.91
CA LEU A 117 -13.35 -0.12 -9.06
C LEU A 117 -14.39 0.95 -8.69
N SER A 118 -15.30 1.27 -9.59
CA SER A 118 -16.37 2.25 -9.40
C SER A 118 -17.71 1.64 -8.96
N SER A 119 -17.72 0.32 -8.68
CA SER A 119 -18.93 -0.37 -8.22
C SER A 119 -19.22 0.01 -6.76
N SER A 120 -20.48 0.29 -6.45
CA SER A 120 -20.96 0.36 -5.06
C SER A 120 -21.40 -1.00 -4.53
N GLU A 121 -21.71 -1.94 -5.42
CA GLU A 121 -22.10 -3.31 -5.08
C GLU A 121 -20.87 -4.12 -4.68
N TYR A 122 -20.97 -4.79 -3.54
CA TYR A 122 -19.94 -5.69 -3.03
C TYR A 122 -20.55 -6.95 -2.43
N LYS A 123 -19.75 -8.02 -2.40
CA LYS A 123 -19.97 -9.19 -1.54
C LYS A 123 -18.87 -9.25 -0.48
N MET A 124 -19.23 -9.73 0.71
CA MET A 124 -18.25 -9.99 1.76
C MET A 124 -17.55 -11.32 1.49
N VAL A 125 -16.22 -11.30 1.44
CA VAL A 125 -15.37 -12.47 1.19
C VAL A 125 -14.87 -13.05 2.52
N LEU A 126 -14.57 -12.19 3.48
CA LEU A 126 -14.08 -12.57 4.80
C LEU A 126 -14.51 -11.54 5.84
N ASP A 127 -14.96 -12.02 7.00
CA ASP A 127 -15.09 -11.24 8.24
C ASP A 127 -13.99 -11.69 9.21
N CYS A 128 -13.07 -10.81 9.58
CA CYS A 128 -11.92 -11.13 10.43
C CYS A 128 -12.35 -11.16 11.90
N ASN A 129 -13.11 -12.19 12.27
CA ASN A 129 -13.55 -12.40 13.64
C ASN A 129 -12.34 -12.79 14.50
N PHE A 130 -12.02 -11.94 15.47
CA PHE A 130 -10.97 -12.19 16.44
C PHE A 130 -11.33 -13.34 17.38
N ASP A 131 -10.33 -14.13 17.77
CA ASP A 131 -10.54 -15.28 18.65
C ASP A 131 -10.99 -14.81 20.03
N GLU A 132 -12.17 -15.30 20.45
CA GLU A 132 -12.78 -14.90 21.70
C GLU A 132 -12.06 -15.46 22.95
N LYS A 133 -11.10 -16.37 22.75
CA LYS A 133 -10.34 -17.06 23.82
C LYS A 133 -9.10 -16.29 24.27
N ILE A 134 -9.15 -14.96 24.29
CA ILE A 134 -8.17 -14.17 25.04
C ILE A 134 -8.40 -14.46 26.52
N THR A 135 -7.58 -15.36 27.05
CA THR A 135 -7.61 -15.77 28.46
C THR A 135 -6.73 -14.89 29.34
N GLN A 136 -5.94 -13.98 28.73
CA GLN A 136 -5.00 -13.11 29.42
C GLN A 136 -5.05 -11.70 28.85
N GLU A 137 -4.88 -10.71 29.71
CA GLU A 137 -4.80 -9.30 29.33
C GLU A 137 -3.52 -9.04 28.49
N LEU A 138 -3.67 -8.69 27.21
CA LEU A 138 -2.55 -8.50 26.29
C LEU A 138 -2.41 -7.04 25.86
N PHE A 139 -1.19 -6.51 25.82
CA PHE A 139 -0.92 -5.20 25.21
C PHE A 139 -0.69 -5.32 23.69
N VAL A 140 -0.25 -6.49 23.23
CA VAL A 140 -0.01 -6.78 21.82
C VAL A 140 -0.80 -8.03 21.43
N TYR A 141 -1.59 -7.92 20.38
CA TYR A 141 -2.39 -9.03 19.85
C TYR A 141 -2.16 -9.18 18.35
N THR A 142 -1.95 -10.41 17.88
CA THR A 142 -1.88 -10.69 16.45
C THR A 142 -2.68 -11.92 16.09
N GLN A 143 -3.38 -11.82 14.95
CA GLN A 143 -4.13 -12.93 14.40
C GLN A 143 -4.09 -12.86 12.87
N GLN A 144 -4.23 -14.02 12.25
CA GLN A 144 -4.24 -14.19 10.80
C GLN A 144 -5.47 -14.96 10.35
N TRP A 145 -5.93 -14.64 9.16
CA TRP A 145 -7.03 -15.31 8.47
C TRP A 145 -6.67 -15.51 7.02
N GLU A 146 -7.44 -16.37 6.37
CA GLU A 146 -7.25 -16.74 4.98
C GLU A 146 -8.53 -16.46 4.20
N PHE A 147 -8.37 -15.98 2.97
CA PHE A 147 -9.47 -15.81 2.04
C PHE A 147 -9.07 -16.31 0.65
N LYS A 148 -10.06 -16.56 -0.21
CA LYS A 148 -9.80 -16.90 -1.61
C LYS A 148 -10.11 -15.71 -2.49
N ALA A 149 -9.16 -15.34 -3.35
CA ALA A 149 -9.36 -14.34 -4.39
C ALA A 149 -9.42 -15.03 -5.76
N GLN A 150 -10.28 -14.54 -6.64
CA GLN A 150 -10.37 -14.92 -8.04
C GLN A 150 -10.10 -13.67 -8.88
N VAL A 151 -8.99 -13.67 -9.60
CA VAL A 151 -8.50 -12.56 -10.42
C VAL A 151 -8.02 -13.09 -11.77
N PRO A 152 -8.19 -12.32 -12.86
CA PRO A 152 -7.87 -12.79 -14.21
C PRO A 152 -6.38 -12.70 -14.55
N TYR A 153 -5.56 -12.07 -13.69
CA TYR A 153 -4.12 -11.94 -13.86
C TYR A 153 -3.35 -13.01 -13.07
N ASN A 154 -2.11 -13.25 -13.48
CA ASN A 154 -1.17 -14.13 -12.81
C ASN A 154 0.23 -13.51 -12.90
N PHE A 155 0.62 -12.77 -11.87
CA PHE A 155 1.93 -12.12 -11.79
C PHE A 155 2.94 -13.02 -11.10
N ASN A 156 4.15 -13.07 -11.65
CA ASN A 156 5.28 -13.62 -10.91
C ASN A 156 5.58 -12.78 -9.67
N GLY A 157 5.50 -11.44 -9.79
CA GLY A 157 5.75 -10.50 -8.70
C GLY A 157 7.01 -10.84 -7.92
N TRP A 158 6.86 -10.96 -6.59
CA TRP A 158 7.91 -11.43 -5.68
C TRP A 158 7.83 -12.92 -5.33
N LEU A 159 6.91 -13.70 -5.93
CA LEU A 159 6.66 -15.10 -5.54
C LEU A 159 7.92 -15.98 -5.64
N HIS A 160 8.72 -15.75 -6.68
CA HIS A 160 9.94 -16.51 -7.00
C HIS A 160 11.22 -15.76 -6.64
N SER A 161 11.13 -14.64 -5.95
CA SER A 161 12.30 -13.87 -5.53
C SER A 161 13.14 -14.60 -4.49
N VAL A 162 14.41 -14.23 -4.43
CA VAL A 162 15.35 -14.71 -3.41
C VAL A 162 14.84 -14.30 -2.03
N ASP A 163 15.01 -15.20 -1.06
CA ASP A 163 14.75 -14.91 0.34
C ASP A 163 15.90 -14.08 0.92
N LEU A 164 15.72 -12.77 0.93
CA LEU A 164 16.67 -11.77 1.38
C LEU A 164 16.97 -11.88 2.88
N SER A 165 16.10 -12.51 3.67
CA SER A 165 16.34 -12.74 5.10
C SER A 165 17.51 -13.70 5.37
N LYS A 166 17.95 -14.43 4.34
CA LYS A 166 19.09 -15.35 4.37
C LYS A 166 20.38 -14.74 3.83
N GLU A 167 20.34 -13.52 3.29
CA GLU A 167 21.53 -12.81 2.82
C GLU A 167 22.30 -12.19 4.00
N ASP A 168 23.57 -11.82 3.77
CA ASP A 168 24.34 -11.09 4.77
C ASP A 168 23.70 -9.70 5.00
N PRO A 169 23.24 -9.40 6.23
CA PRO A 169 22.50 -8.17 6.50
C PRO A 169 23.33 -6.91 6.27
N LYS A 170 24.66 -6.96 6.41
CA LYS A 170 25.56 -5.81 6.21
C LYS A 170 25.69 -5.45 4.74
N TYR A 171 25.77 -6.43 3.85
CA TYR A 171 25.81 -6.18 2.40
C TYR A 171 24.45 -5.78 1.86
N LEU A 172 23.38 -6.45 2.31
CA LEU A 172 22.01 -6.15 1.90
C LEU A 172 21.62 -4.71 2.25
N ILE A 173 21.84 -4.26 3.49
CA ILE A 173 21.50 -2.90 3.89
C ILE A 173 22.25 -1.85 3.07
N GLN A 174 23.52 -2.09 2.74
CA GLN A 174 24.30 -1.17 1.93
C GLN A 174 23.76 -1.06 0.50
N GLU A 175 23.36 -2.18 -0.12
CA GLU A 175 22.73 -2.19 -1.44
C GLU A 175 21.39 -1.43 -1.42
N VAL A 176 20.55 -1.68 -0.39
CA VAL A 176 19.27 -0.99 -0.21
C VAL A 176 19.48 0.53 -0.04
N ILE A 177 20.39 0.97 0.82
CA ILE A 177 20.72 2.40 1.02
C ILE A 177 21.17 3.02 -0.30
N ASN A 178 22.04 2.36 -1.06
CA ASN A 178 22.51 2.88 -2.34
C ASN A 178 21.36 3.09 -3.35
N ILE A 179 20.36 2.20 -3.36
CA ILE A 179 19.16 2.36 -4.18
C ILE A 179 18.30 3.52 -3.70
N TYR A 180 18.05 3.63 -2.39
CA TYR A 180 17.31 4.77 -1.83
C TYR A 180 18.00 6.10 -2.15
N GLU A 181 19.32 6.19 -1.99
CA GLU A 181 20.10 7.39 -2.33
C GLU A 181 20.07 7.70 -3.84
N ASN A 182 20.02 6.67 -4.69
CA ASN A 182 19.81 6.86 -6.12
C ASN A 182 18.45 7.53 -6.40
N PHE A 183 17.37 7.02 -5.79
CA PHE A 183 16.05 7.62 -5.90
C PHE A 183 15.99 9.03 -5.33
N ARG A 184 16.62 9.28 -4.16
CA ARG A 184 16.73 10.63 -3.59
C ARG A 184 17.36 11.61 -4.57
N ARG A 185 18.47 11.23 -5.21
CA ARG A 185 19.11 12.07 -6.24
C ARG A 185 18.21 12.33 -7.44
N LEU A 186 17.48 11.32 -7.92
CA LEU A 186 16.54 11.49 -9.03
C LEU A 186 15.44 12.48 -8.67
N LEU A 187 14.90 12.43 -7.45
CA LEU A 187 13.90 13.37 -6.96
C LEU A 187 14.49 14.79 -6.78
N GLN A 188 15.69 14.91 -6.21
CA GLN A 188 16.39 16.19 -6.03
C GLN A 188 16.65 16.89 -7.36
N ASN A 189 17.05 16.13 -8.37
CA ASN A 189 17.35 16.64 -9.70
C ASN A 189 16.11 16.72 -10.62
N LYS A 190 14.92 16.35 -10.11
CA LYS A 190 13.68 16.27 -10.89
C LYS A 190 13.82 15.43 -12.17
N GLU A 191 14.60 14.35 -12.10
CA GLU A 191 14.85 13.42 -13.22
C GLU A 191 13.68 12.42 -13.40
N VAL A 192 12.49 12.96 -13.67
CA VAL A 192 11.21 12.22 -13.70
C VAL A 192 11.24 11.00 -14.62
N ASN A 193 11.81 11.12 -15.81
CA ASN A 193 11.86 10.02 -16.78
C ASN A 193 12.65 8.82 -16.25
N LYS A 194 13.78 9.06 -15.59
CA LYS A 194 14.59 7.98 -14.99
C LYS A 194 13.92 7.39 -13.75
N PHE A 195 13.19 8.21 -12.99
CA PHE A 195 12.37 7.71 -11.89
C PHE A 195 11.31 6.73 -12.41
N MET A 196 10.53 7.14 -13.42
CA MET A 196 9.48 6.31 -14.02
C MET A 196 10.04 5.05 -14.69
N GLU A 197 11.21 5.13 -15.33
CA GLU A 197 11.88 3.95 -15.90
C GLU A 197 12.19 2.91 -14.82
N LYS A 198 12.71 3.35 -13.67
CA LYS A 198 13.05 2.46 -12.55
C LYS A 198 11.85 1.88 -11.82
N THR A 199 10.68 2.52 -11.90
CA THR A 199 9.45 2.02 -11.27
C THR A 199 8.50 1.33 -12.25
N GLN A 200 8.82 1.33 -13.55
CA GLN A 200 7.91 0.89 -14.60
C GLN A 200 7.37 -0.52 -14.38
N LYS A 201 8.22 -1.47 -13.98
CA LYS A 201 7.81 -2.87 -13.74
C LYS A 201 6.73 -2.97 -12.66
N ARG A 202 6.94 -2.29 -11.52
CA ARG A 202 5.93 -2.17 -10.47
C ARG A 202 4.65 -1.54 -11.03
N ASP A 203 4.77 -0.40 -11.71
CA ASP A 203 3.62 0.38 -12.13
C ASP A 203 2.74 -0.41 -13.12
N ILE A 204 3.34 -1.21 -14.02
CA ILE A 204 2.61 -2.11 -14.92
C ILE A 204 1.77 -3.12 -14.12
N GLU A 205 2.37 -3.83 -13.17
CA GLU A 205 1.66 -4.84 -12.37
C GLU A 205 0.55 -4.21 -11.51
N VAL A 206 0.83 -3.06 -10.88
CA VAL A 206 -0.16 -2.33 -10.07
C VAL A 206 -1.34 -1.86 -10.93
N ASN A 207 -1.08 -1.22 -12.07
CA ASN A 207 -2.12 -0.75 -12.98
C ASN A 207 -3.00 -1.89 -13.49
N GLN A 208 -2.40 -3.02 -13.86
CA GLN A 208 -3.12 -4.22 -14.29
C GLN A 208 -3.95 -4.82 -13.15
N SER A 209 -3.42 -4.87 -11.92
CA SER A 209 -4.13 -5.40 -10.75
C SER A 209 -5.39 -4.61 -10.40
N LEU A 210 -5.39 -3.31 -10.67
CA LEU A 210 -6.49 -2.37 -10.44
C LEU A 210 -7.38 -2.18 -11.67
N TYR A 211 -7.08 -2.86 -12.78
CA TYR A 211 -7.79 -2.77 -14.06
C TYR A 211 -7.89 -1.34 -14.61
N LEU A 212 -6.85 -0.54 -14.40
CA LEU A 212 -6.82 0.83 -14.91
C LEU A 212 -6.78 0.83 -16.44
N ASN A 213 -7.52 1.76 -17.04
CA ASN A 213 -7.48 2.01 -18.48
C ASN A 213 -6.40 3.05 -18.85
N ASP A 214 -6.11 3.19 -20.14
CA ASP A 214 -5.03 4.07 -20.63
C ASP A 214 -5.18 5.53 -20.18
N PHE A 215 -6.41 6.04 -20.05
CA PHE A 215 -6.66 7.39 -19.56
C PHE A 215 -6.26 7.53 -18.09
N GLU A 216 -6.64 6.58 -17.24
CA GLU A 216 -6.26 6.56 -15.82
C GLU A 216 -4.74 6.40 -15.65
N ILE A 217 -4.12 5.52 -16.46
CA ILE A 217 -2.67 5.30 -16.44
C ILE A 217 -1.92 6.58 -16.84
N ASN A 218 -2.35 7.26 -17.91
CA ASN A 218 -1.71 8.50 -18.35
C ASN A 218 -1.92 9.63 -17.33
N THR A 219 -3.11 9.74 -16.74
CA THR A 219 -3.38 10.68 -15.65
C THR A 219 -2.44 10.44 -14.46
N ASN A 220 -2.22 9.18 -14.07
CA ASN A 220 -1.29 8.84 -12.98
C ASN A 220 0.17 9.21 -13.32
N LYS A 221 0.59 9.04 -14.58
CA LYS A 221 1.92 9.47 -15.05
C LYS A 221 2.07 10.99 -15.01
N GLU A 222 1.08 11.74 -15.50
CA GLU A 222 1.06 13.20 -15.44
C GLU A 222 1.09 13.70 -13.99
N ASN A 223 0.31 13.08 -13.10
CA ASN A 223 0.35 13.39 -11.66
C ASN A 223 1.73 13.12 -11.06
N THR A 224 2.41 12.04 -11.45
CA THR A 224 3.78 11.74 -11.02
C THR A 224 4.75 12.82 -11.49
N VAL A 225 4.66 13.24 -12.76
CA VAL A 225 5.46 14.33 -13.34
C VAL A 225 5.24 15.62 -12.56
N ASN A 226 3.98 16.01 -12.36
CA ASN A 226 3.61 17.23 -11.65
C ASN A 226 4.10 17.21 -10.20
N THR A 227 3.92 16.09 -9.50
CA THR A 227 4.34 15.94 -8.10
C THR A 227 5.86 16.07 -7.96
N ILE A 228 6.64 15.38 -8.79
CA ILE A 228 8.11 15.48 -8.73
C ILE A 228 8.59 16.88 -9.10
N ASN A 229 7.95 17.54 -10.08
CA ASN A 229 8.31 18.91 -10.45
C ASN A 229 8.01 19.94 -9.35
N ARG A 230 7.04 19.66 -8.48
CA ARG A 230 6.68 20.48 -7.32
C ARG A 230 7.52 20.22 -6.08
N ILE A 231 8.44 19.24 -6.11
CA ILE A 231 9.35 19.01 -4.98
C ILE A 231 10.15 20.28 -4.69
N SER A 232 10.06 20.73 -3.44
CA SER A 232 10.85 21.84 -2.87
C SER A 232 12.09 21.30 -2.14
N LYS A 233 11.98 20.14 -1.49
CA LYS A 233 13.06 19.53 -0.70
C LYS A 233 12.90 18.01 -0.64
N VAL A 234 14.00 17.27 -0.78
CA VAL A 234 14.03 15.82 -0.52
C VAL A 234 14.64 15.58 0.86
N TYR A 235 13.94 14.86 1.73
CA TYR A 235 14.40 14.59 3.09
C TYR A 235 15.62 13.66 3.11
N PRO A 236 16.51 13.77 4.13
CA PRO A 236 17.60 12.83 4.33
C PRO A 236 17.08 11.43 4.69
N LEU A 237 17.86 10.42 4.34
CA LEU A 237 17.59 9.04 4.75
C LEU A 237 18.05 8.86 6.20
N GLU A 238 17.14 9.01 7.15
CA GLU A 238 17.39 8.92 8.59
C GLU A 238 16.24 8.24 9.34
N ASN A 239 16.48 7.84 10.58
CA ASN A 239 15.47 7.28 11.49
C ASN A 239 14.65 6.16 10.84
N TYR A 240 15.33 5.19 10.21
CA TYR A 240 14.70 4.06 9.55
C TYR A 240 15.19 2.73 10.11
N LYS A 241 14.39 1.70 9.88
CA LYS A 241 14.77 0.29 10.00
C LYS A 241 14.59 -0.40 8.65
N MET A 242 15.39 -1.42 8.40
CA MET A 242 15.17 -2.33 7.29
C MET A 242 14.10 -3.35 7.67
N VAL A 243 13.04 -3.47 6.86
CA VAL A 243 11.91 -4.38 7.10
C VAL A 243 11.79 -5.34 5.93
N PHE A 244 11.57 -6.61 6.25
CA PHE A 244 11.28 -7.65 5.27
C PHE A 244 9.78 -7.81 5.08
N TYR A 245 9.36 -8.06 3.84
CA TYR A 245 7.99 -8.33 3.44
C TYR A 245 7.93 -9.55 2.51
N GLY A 246 6.72 -10.07 2.28
CA GLY A 246 6.49 -11.20 1.37
C GLY A 246 7.23 -12.47 1.80
N ASN A 247 7.31 -12.71 3.11
CA ASN A 247 8.06 -13.81 3.72
C ASN A 247 9.55 -13.77 3.35
N GLY A 248 10.21 -12.63 3.59
CA GLY A 248 11.64 -12.43 3.36
C GLY A 248 12.05 -12.09 1.93
N ARG A 249 11.11 -12.07 0.98
CA ARG A 249 11.41 -11.90 -0.46
C ARG A 249 11.51 -10.47 -0.93
N MET A 250 11.05 -9.53 -0.10
CA MET A 250 11.14 -8.10 -0.34
C MET A 250 11.72 -7.39 0.86
N VAL A 251 12.31 -6.23 0.62
CA VAL A 251 12.89 -5.37 1.65
C VAL A 251 12.57 -3.90 1.39
N ALA A 252 12.41 -3.12 2.44
CA ALA A 252 12.23 -1.67 2.37
C ALA A 252 12.89 -0.98 3.59
N LEU A 253 13.22 0.30 3.44
CA LEU A 253 13.57 1.18 4.55
C LEU A 253 12.33 1.92 5.03
N ILE A 254 11.99 1.72 6.29
CA ILE A 254 10.76 2.17 6.91
C ILE A 254 11.07 3.07 8.10
N ARG A 255 10.43 4.24 8.17
CA ARG A 255 10.63 5.25 9.23
C ARG A 255 10.16 4.71 10.59
N ILE A 256 10.88 5.08 11.65
CA ILE A 256 10.58 4.69 13.04
C ILE A 256 10.20 5.87 13.94
N ASP A 257 10.48 7.09 13.49
CA ASP A 257 10.16 8.33 14.19
C ASP A 257 8.67 8.66 14.17
N GLU A 258 8.24 9.44 15.16
CA GLU A 258 6.87 9.87 15.33
C GLU A 258 6.44 10.81 14.18
N GLY A 259 5.25 10.60 13.62
CA GLY A 259 4.71 11.37 12.49
C GLY A 259 4.85 10.69 11.13
N SER A 260 5.84 9.79 10.96
CA SER A 260 6.02 9.00 9.72
C SER A 260 6.22 7.51 9.98
N ARG A 261 5.91 7.02 11.19
CA ARG A 261 6.08 5.62 11.55
C ARG A 261 5.41 4.69 10.53
N ASP A 262 6.15 3.67 10.12
CA ASP A 262 5.77 2.67 9.10
C ASP A 262 5.68 3.16 7.66
N GLU A 263 5.97 4.43 7.40
CA GLU A 263 6.05 4.96 6.04
C GLU A 263 7.42 4.69 5.43
N SER A 264 7.49 4.76 4.09
CA SER A 264 8.76 4.68 3.37
C SER A 264 9.70 5.80 3.81
N ALA A 265 10.99 5.47 3.95
CA ALA A 265 12.02 6.47 4.26
C ALA A 265 12.35 7.40 3.08
N LEU A 266 11.80 7.15 1.89
CA LEU A 266 11.92 8.03 0.74
C LEU A 266 10.77 9.05 0.75
N GLN A 267 11.07 10.27 1.20
CA GLN A 267 10.10 11.34 1.38
C GLN A 267 10.61 12.66 0.79
N ALA A 268 9.68 13.49 0.31
CA ALA A 268 9.97 14.84 -0.17
C ALA A 268 8.87 15.80 0.28
N GLU A 269 9.23 17.06 0.48
CA GLU A 269 8.32 18.18 0.67
C GLU A 269 8.01 18.81 -0.70
N LEU A 270 6.75 19.19 -0.90
CA LEU A 270 6.29 19.93 -2.07
C LEU A 270 6.30 21.44 -1.81
N ASP A 271 6.07 22.22 -2.86
CA ASP A 271 5.97 23.67 -2.81
C ASP A 271 4.83 24.22 -1.94
N ASP A 272 3.83 23.39 -1.63
CA ASP A 272 2.72 23.69 -0.72
C ASP A 272 2.95 23.16 0.71
N GLU A 273 4.20 22.81 1.04
CA GLU A 273 4.63 22.26 2.34
C GLU A 273 4.05 20.87 2.67
N SER A 274 3.30 20.25 1.74
CA SER A 274 2.84 18.87 1.91
C SER A 274 3.98 17.87 1.74
N ILE A 275 3.89 16.74 2.44
CA ILE A 275 4.89 15.67 2.37
C ILE A 275 4.40 14.60 1.40
N GLN A 276 5.18 14.36 0.34
CA GLN A 276 5.02 13.23 -0.55
C GLN A 276 5.89 12.06 -0.08
N ILE A 277 5.25 10.90 0.11
CA ILE A 277 5.89 9.64 0.44
C ILE A 277 6.00 8.80 -0.83
N TYR A 278 7.16 8.20 -1.06
CA TYR A 278 7.41 7.31 -2.19
C TYR A 278 7.65 5.89 -1.67
N GLU A 279 6.62 5.04 -1.76
CA GLU A 279 6.76 3.61 -1.45
C GLU A 279 7.80 2.96 -2.35
N LEU A 280 8.68 2.16 -1.72
CA LEU A 280 9.79 1.51 -2.40
C LEU A 280 10.06 0.12 -1.77
N LEU A 281 9.37 -0.91 -2.26
CA LEU A 281 9.72 -2.29 -1.97
C LEU A 281 10.67 -2.83 -3.04
N LEU A 282 11.77 -3.39 -2.57
CA LEU A 282 12.82 -3.95 -3.40
C LEU A 282 12.81 -5.47 -3.32
N HIS A 283 13.09 -6.14 -4.42
CA HIS A 283 13.29 -7.59 -4.44
C HIS A 283 14.47 -7.98 -5.32
N ARG A 284 14.97 -9.20 -5.10
CA ARG A 284 15.97 -9.82 -5.98
C ARG A 284 15.28 -10.91 -6.81
N PRO A 285 15.14 -10.76 -8.14
CA PRO A 285 14.36 -11.69 -8.94
C PRO A 285 14.98 -13.09 -9.07
N TYR A 286 16.31 -13.20 -8.99
CA TYR A 286 17.05 -14.46 -9.00
C TYR A 286 18.41 -14.30 -8.29
N PRO A 287 19.10 -15.38 -7.88
CA PRO A 287 20.36 -15.29 -7.17
C PRO A 287 21.39 -14.42 -7.91
N ASN A 288 22.05 -13.51 -7.18
CA ASN A 288 23.04 -12.56 -7.69
C ASN A 288 22.52 -11.48 -8.68
N ALA A 289 21.24 -11.43 -9.02
CA ALA A 289 20.65 -10.27 -9.72
C ALA A 289 20.75 -9.02 -8.84
N PRO A 290 20.84 -7.79 -9.35
CA PRO A 290 20.68 -6.60 -8.50
C PRO A 290 19.27 -6.50 -7.91
N LEU A 291 19.12 -5.81 -6.77
CA LEU A 291 17.80 -5.42 -6.27
C LEU A 291 17.09 -4.47 -7.25
N GLU A 292 15.80 -4.70 -7.47
CA GLU A 292 14.94 -3.84 -8.30
C GLU A 292 13.59 -3.57 -7.62
N VAL A 293 12.87 -2.53 -8.08
CA VAL A 293 11.56 -2.14 -7.52
C VAL A 293 10.48 -3.12 -7.95
N ILE A 294 9.66 -3.56 -6.99
CA ILE A 294 8.55 -4.48 -7.27
C ILE A 294 7.20 -3.99 -6.77
N ARG A 295 7.13 -3.24 -5.66
CA ARG A 295 5.89 -2.70 -5.08
C ARG A 295 6.12 -1.35 -4.43
#